data_AF-A0A7S3UPA2-F1
#
_entry.id   AF-A0A7S3UPA2-F1
#
_cell.length_a   1.000
_cell.length_b   1.000
_cell.length_c   1.000
_cell.angle_alpha   90.00
_cell.angle_beta   90.00
_cell.angle_gamma   90.00
#
_symmetry.space_group_name_H-M   'P 1'
#
loop_
_entity.id
_entity.type
_entity.pdbx_description
1 polymer ?
#
loop_
_entity_poly.entity_id
_entity_poly.type
_entity_poly.pdbx_seq_one_letter_code
_entity_poly.pdbx_strand_id
1 'polypeptide(L)'
;VGGVLASLGGGVLSDALVHMSPRVRAWVPAGGCLLAVPLWTISVSVDSFYLSIGILFIEYLCAESWFGPFIAILQDELPLNVQGITQGLFGMAFALGNCAPAV
;
A
#
# COMPACT_ATOMS: atom_id res chain seq x y z
N VAL A 1 1.48 -9.31 -10.32
CA VAL A 1 2.89 -9.47 -9.88
C VAL A 1 3.42 -8.20 -9.25
N GLY A 2 3.33 -7.03 -9.91
CA GLY A 2 3.76 -5.73 -9.34
C GLY A 2 3.17 -5.43 -7.95
N GLY A 3 1.85 -5.48 -7.79
CA GLY A 3 1.21 -5.23 -6.48
C GLY A 3 1.59 -6.21 -5.35
N VAL A 4 1.93 -7.46 -5.68
CA VAL A 4 2.41 -8.43 -4.68
C VAL A 4 3.84 -8.12 -4.26
N LEU A 5 4.70 -7.76 -5.22
CA LEU A 5 6.08 -7.34 -4.93
C LEU A 5 6.11 -6.01 -4.17
N ALA A 6 5.21 -5.09 -4.50
CA ALA A 6 5.05 -3.81 -3.84
C ALA A 6 4.62 -3.96 -2.38
N SER A 7 3.60 -4.77 -2.12
CA SER A 7 3.06 -4.98 -0.77
C SER A 7 4.03 -5.74 0.13
N LEU A 8 4.73 -6.76 -0.40
CA LEU A 8 5.78 -7.46 0.33
C LEU A 8 7.01 -6.56 0.54
N GLY A 9 7.43 -5.81 -0.49
CA GLY A 9 8.58 -4.91 -0.43
C GLY A 9 8.36 -3.73 0.52
N GLY A 10 7.17 -3.13 0.51
CA GLY A 10 6.76 -2.08 1.45
C GLY A 10 6.72 -2.59 2.88
N GLY A 11 6.23 -3.82 3.09
CA GLY A 11 6.27 -4.51 4.38
C GLY A 11 7.71 -4.66 4.91
N VAL A 12 8.59 -5.28 4.11
CA VAL A 12 10.02 -5.46 4.48
C VAL A 12 10.71 -4.13 4.77
N LEU A 13 10.48 -3.11 3.94
CA LEU A 13 11.08 -1.78 4.14
C LEU A 13 10.57 -1.13 5.44
N SER A 14 9.27 -1.23 5.71
CA SER A 14 8.66 -0.65 6.91
C SER A 14 9.11 -1.35 8.19
N ASP A 15 9.27 -2.68 8.16
CA ASP A 15 9.75 -3.45 9.29
C ASP A 15 11.24 -3.25 9.52
N ALA A 16 12.06 -3.14 8.47
CA ALA A 16 13.48 -2.80 8.61
C ALA A 16 13.69 -1.44 9.27
N LEU A 17 12.80 -0.48 9.02
CA LEU A 17 12.89 0.87 9.56
C LEU A 17 12.12 1.08 10.89
N VAL A 18 11.37 0.08 11.37
CA VAL A 18 10.61 0.19 12.62
C VAL A 18 11.52 0.38 13.84
N HIS A 19 12.75 -0.15 13.77
CA HIS A 19 13.77 0.02 14.81
C HIS A 19 14.15 1.49 15.05
N MET A 20 13.90 2.39 14.07
CA MET A 20 14.16 3.82 14.20
C MET A 20 13.03 4.56 14.91
N SER A 21 11.77 4.18 14.65
CA SER A 21 10.59 4.67 15.37
C SER A 21 9.36 3.84 14.96
N PRO A 22 8.47 3.47 15.91
CA PRO A 22 7.21 2.78 15.60
C PRO A 22 6.34 3.52 14.58
N ARG A 23 6.44 4.86 14.53
CA ARG A 23 5.70 5.71 13.59
C ARG A 23 6.13 5.51 12.13
N VAL A 24 7.31 4.96 11.89
CA VAL A 24 7.83 4.77 10.51
C VAL A 24 6.94 3.81 9.72
N ARG A 25 6.30 2.84 10.37
CA ARG A 25 5.30 1.97 9.74
C ARG A 25 4.13 2.73 9.12
N ALA A 26 3.78 3.91 9.64
CA ALA A 26 2.76 4.78 9.04
C ALA A 26 3.34 5.77 8.02
N TRP A 27 4.59 6.24 8.21
CA TRP A 27 5.21 7.21 7.31
C TRP A 27 5.64 6.64 5.96
N VAL A 28 6.13 5.40 5.92
CA VAL A 28 6.52 4.71 4.67
C VAL A 28 5.36 4.67 3.68
N PRO A 29 4.16 4.16 4.04
CA PRO A 29 3.06 4.12 3.11
C PRO A 29 2.46 5.50 2.82
N ALA A 30 2.46 6.43 3.78
CA ALA A 30 2.04 7.81 3.51
C ALA A 30 2.93 8.47 2.43
N GLY A 31 4.25 8.28 2.53
CA GLY A 31 5.20 8.75 1.51
C GLY A 31 5.00 8.06 0.16
N GLY A 32 4.76 6.74 0.17
CA GLY A 32 4.45 5.95 -1.02
C GLY A 32 3.20 6.46 -1.77
N CYS A 33 2.10 6.69 -1.06
CA CYS A 33 0.87 7.24 -1.63
C CYS A 33 1.06 8.65 -2.19
N LEU A 34 1.82 9.52 -1.50
CA LEU A 34 2.10 10.86 -2.00
C LEU A 34 2.96 10.85 -3.28
N LEU A 35 3.91 9.91 -3.37
CA LEU A 35 4.76 9.74 -4.56
C LEU A 35 3.99 9.10 -5.73
N ALA A 36 3.00 8.26 -5.44
CA ALA A 36 2.16 7.64 -6.46
C ALA A 36 1.36 8.68 -7.28
N VAL A 37 0.92 9.79 -6.67
CA VAL A 37 0.16 10.85 -7.35
C VAL A 37 0.88 11.43 -8.57
N PRO A 38 2.11 11.98 -8.47
CA PRO A 38 2.83 12.47 -9.63
C PRO A 38 3.20 11.35 -10.61
N LEU A 39 3.55 10.14 -10.13
CA LEU A 39 3.88 9.01 -11.01
C LEU A 39 2.69 8.60 -11.88
N TRP A 40 1.49 8.54 -11.30
CA TRP A 40 0.25 8.28 -12.03
C TRP A 40 0.02 9.32 -13.12
N THR A 41 0.18 10.60 -12.76
CA THR A 41 0.01 11.73 -13.69
C THR A 41 0.99 11.67 -14.86
N ILE A 42 2.25 11.29 -14.61
CA ILE A 42 3.26 11.13 -15.66
C ILE A 42 2.90 9.90 -16.53
N SER A 43 2.46 8.79 -15.92
CA SER A 43 2.13 7.56 -16.67
C SER A 43 1.07 7.79 -17.75
N VAL A 44 0.07 8.64 -17.48
CA VAL A 44 -1.00 8.97 -18.43
C VAL A 44 -0.64 10.09 -19.41
N SER A 45 0.43 10.84 -19.15
CA SER A 45 0.86 11.99 -19.96
C SER A 45 1.97 11.66 -20.97
N VAL A 46 2.50 10.44 -20.93
CA VAL A 46 3.62 10.01 -21.78
C VAL A 46 3.10 9.25 -23.01
N ASP A 47 3.55 9.65 -24.20
CA ASP A 47 3.12 9.05 -25.48
C ASP A 47 3.73 7.66 -25.76
N SER A 48 4.83 7.33 -25.08
CA SER A 48 5.50 6.03 -25.25
C SER A 48 4.85 4.97 -24.36
N PHE A 49 4.24 3.97 -24.99
CA PHE A 49 3.61 2.83 -24.30
C PHE A 49 4.55 2.16 -23.28
N TYR A 50 5.78 1.84 -23.69
CA TYR A 50 6.73 1.16 -22.80
C TYR A 50 7.14 2.02 -21.61
N LEU A 51 7.27 3.33 -21.81
CA LEU A 51 7.60 4.26 -20.74
C LEU A 51 6.41 4.45 -19.79
N SER A 52 5.19 4.57 -20.33
CA SER A 52 3.95 4.63 -19.56
C SER A 52 3.77 3.40 -18.66
N ILE A 53 3.93 2.19 -19.21
CA ILE A 53 3.87 0.94 -18.44
C ILE A 53 4.99 0.85 -17.40
N GLY A 54 6.21 1.28 -17.73
CA GLY A 54 7.33 1.30 -16.79
C GLY A 54 7.07 2.23 -15.59
N ILE A 55 6.53 3.43 -15.85
CA ILE A 55 6.18 4.39 -14.80
C ILE A 55 5.00 3.89 -13.98
N LEU A 56 3.97 3.32 -14.62
CA LEU A 56 2.83 2.71 -13.94
C LEU A 56 3.28 1.56 -13.02
N PHE A 57 4.27 0.78 -13.42
CA PHE A 57 4.83 -0.25 -12.54
C PHE A 57 5.49 0.34 -11.29
N ILE A 58 6.24 1.43 -11.42
CA ILE A 58 6.86 2.14 -10.28
C ILE A 58 5.78 2.78 -9.40
N GLU A 59 4.75 3.35 -10.01
CA GLU A 59 3.57 3.88 -9.32
C GLU A 59 2.94 2.80 -8.44
N TYR A 60 2.64 1.62 -8.99
CA TYR A 60 2.12 0.49 -8.21
C TYR A 60 3.06 0.05 -7.09
N LEU A 61 4.38 0.09 -7.29
CA LEU A 61 5.36 -0.22 -6.23
C LEU A 61 5.24 0.75 -5.05
N CYS A 62 5.03 2.04 -5.31
CA CYS A 62 4.85 3.05 -4.28
C CYS A 62 3.45 2.99 -3.66
N ALA A 63 2.43 2.89 -4.50
CA ALA A 63 1.02 2.91 -4.12
C ALA A 63 0.63 1.71 -3.26
N GLU A 64 1.15 0.51 -3.54
CA GLU A 64 0.78 -0.74 -2.84
C GLU A 64 1.69 -1.05 -1.63
N SER A 65 2.62 -0.16 -1.28
CA SER A 65 3.52 -0.33 -0.13
C SER A 65 2.81 -0.28 1.24
N TRP A 66 1.52 0.05 1.25
CA TRP A 66 0.70 0.26 2.46
C TRP A 66 0.14 -1.00 3.10
N PHE A 67 -0.10 -2.05 2.34
CA PHE A 67 -0.86 -3.20 2.84
C PHE A 67 -0.14 -3.92 4.00
N GLY A 68 1.16 -4.18 3.84
CA GLY A 68 1.99 -4.80 4.88
C GLY A 68 2.04 -4.02 6.20
N PRO A 69 2.50 -2.75 6.19
CA PRO A 69 2.56 -1.94 7.40
C PRO A 69 1.18 -1.74 8.05
N PHE A 70 0.11 -1.62 7.27
CA PHE A 70 -1.25 -1.49 7.77
C PHE A 70 -1.67 -2.71 8.60
N ILE A 71 -1.48 -3.92 8.08
CA ILE A 71 -1.82 -5.15 8.80
C ILE A 71 -0.99 -5.31 10.08
N ALA A 72 0.31 -4.97 10.03
CA ALA A 72 1.19 -5.03 11.20
C ALA A 72 0.72 -4.08 12.32
N ILE A 73 0.41 -2.81 11.98
CA ILE A 73 -0.13 -1.84 12.95
C ILE A 73 -1.47 -2.33 13.51
N LEU A 74 -2.36 -2.82 12.65
CA LEU A 74 -3.69 -3.31 13.06
C LEU A 74 -3.58 -4.48 14.05
N GLN A 75 -2.64 -5.39 13.83
CA GLN A 75 -2.42 -6.54 14.73
C GLN A 75 -1.79 -6.11 16.06
N ASP A 76 -0.83 -5.18 16.04
CA ASP A 76 -0.13 -4.72 17.24
C ASP A 76 -1.04 -3.97 18.22
N GLU A 77 -2.04 -3.23 17.72
CA GLU A 77 -2.97 -2.44 18.53
C GLU A 77 -4.16 -3.24 19.08
N LEU A 78 -4.28 -4.53 18.74
CA LEU A 78 -5.44 -5.35 19.07
C LEU A 78 -5.08 -6.59 19.90
N PRO A 79 -5.93 -6.96 20.88
CA PRO A 79 -5.74 -8.20 21.62
C PRO A 79 -5.95 -9.43 20.70
N LEU A 80 -5.18 -10.49 20.95
CA LEU A 80 -5.12 -11.68 20.08
C LEU A 80 -6.48 -12.33 19.80
N ASN A 81 -7.44 -12.22 20.73
CA ASN A 81 -8.77 -12.82 20.61
C ASN A 81 -9.68 -12.12 19.59
N VAL A 82 -9.34 -10.91 19.12
CA VAL A 82 -10.16 -10.16 18.14
C VAL A 82 -9.46 -9.93 16.80
N GLN A 83 -8.17 -10.22 16.67
CA GLN A 83 -7.40 -9.95 15.44
C GLN A 83 -8.02 -10.59 14.19
N GLY A 84 -8.49 -11.84 14.28
CA GLY A 84 -9.12 -12.54 13.15
C GLY A 84 -10.44 -11.89 12.71
N ILE A 85 -11.25 -11.42 13.66
CA ILE A 85 -12.50 -10.70 13.37
C ILE A 85 -12.17 -9.37 12.70
N THR A 86 -11.18 -8.64 13.20
CA THR A 86 -10.81 -7.35 12.62
C THR A 86 -10.26 -7.48 11.20
N GLN A 87 -9.46 -8.50 10.91
CA GLN A 87 -9.01 -8.79 9.54
C GLN A 87 -10.18 -9.12 8.62
N GLY A 88 -11.17 -9.88 9.10
CA GLY A 88 -12.39 -10.17 8.36
C GLY A 88 -13.21 -8.91 8.05
N LEU A 89 -13.39 -8.03 9.04
CA LEU A 89 -14.07 -6.75 8.87
C LEU A 89 -13.34 -5.83 7.89
N PHE A 90 -12.01 -5.77 7.98
CA PHE A 90 -11.19 -5.02 7.03
C PHE A 90 -11.34 -5.55 5.61
N GLY A 91 -11.26 -6.87 5.41
CA GLY A 91 -11.46 -7.50 4.10
C GLY A 91 -12.86 -7.23 3.53
N MET A 92 -13.90 -7.26 4.38
CA MET A 92 -15.26 -6.92 3.98
C MET A 92 -15.39 -5.44 3.57
N ALA A 93 -14.83 -4.52 4.34
CA ALA A 93 -14.81 -3.10 4.02
C ALA A 93 -14.07 -2.84 2.70
N PHE A 94 -12.95 -3.53 2.48
CA PHE A 94 -12.19 -3.44 1.23
C PHE A 94 -13.00 -3.96 0.03
N ALA A 95 -13.67 -5.10 0.17
CA ALA A 95 -14.54 -5.65 -0.87
C ALA A 95 -15.70 -4.72 -1.22
N LEU A 96 -16.36 -4.13 -0.20
CA LEU A 96 -17.41 -3.14 -0.39
C LEU A 96 -16.88 -1.87 -1.09
N GLY A 97 -15.68 -1.43 -0.74
CA GLY A 97 -15.02 -0.31 -1.41
C GLY A 97 -14.79 -0.56 -2.91
N ASN A 98 -14.46 -1.79 -3.29
CA ASN A 98 -14.32 -2.17 -4.72
C ASN A 98 -15.66 -2.23 -5.46
N CYS A 99 -16.78 -2.34 -4.75
CA CYS A 99 -18.12 -2.24 -5.32
C CYS A 99 -18.65 -0.80 -5.39
N ALA A 100 -17.94 0.17 -4.81
CA ALA A 100 -18.33 1.58 -4.91
C ALA A 100 -18.19 2.06 -6.37
N PRO A 101 -19.12 2.90 -6.87
CA PRO A 101 -19.01 3.44 -8.21
C PRO A 101 -17.72 4.25 -8.34
N ALA A 102 -16.95 3.97 -9.40
CA ALA A 102 -15.85 4.81 -9.81
C ALA A 102 -16.45 6.13 -10.32
N VAL A 103 -16.42 7.15 -9.47
CA VAL A 103 -16.76 8.53 -9.86
C VAL A 103 -15.67 9.13 -10.74
#